data_AF-F8CEU3-F1
#
_entry.id   AF-F8CEU3-F1
#
_cell.length_a   1.000
_cell.length_b   1.000
_cell.length_c   1.000
_cell.angle_alpha   90.00
_cell.angle_beta   90.00
_cell.angle_gamma   90.00
#
_symmetry.space_group_name_H-M   'P 1'
#
loop_
_entity.id
_entity.type
_entity.pdbx_description
1 polymer ?
#
loop_
_entity_poly.entity_id
_entity_poly.type
_entity_poly.pdbx_seq_one_letter_code
_entity_poly.pdbx_strand_id
1 'polypeptide(L)'
;MKPHLPLLILLGAAGCGTEVEDVTDVQDVAATSQASDLRQKWELCGKKAVRLEDIHPGAAGSDPADLFHGDRVLFFTANDGTHGRELWRSSGTGGSGTYLVKDIYPGLAGSEISNFTRVGNRVFFAADDGVHGYELWVTDGTSAGTYLVKDIAPGPADGIHRPSPFFRRNSPLLVEFGGVLYFGADDGVHGSELWRSDGTEAGTYLVEDIEPGPADSFPHTFARVGDEAFYFVAAQEEGSSDTVHLWRSTGVPGAISVLSRAGDNVIFSPLAVKSRLYFLVDNDEGEASLWKTDGAASSTERLRHFVGEYPHDLVALGRRVVFSAGSGEPEGEELWISNGSPPPGTRLVRDIWPGPMGSSPGSLAVLGSRVFFAANDGSGDGRELWVSNGTGAGTRLFKDLASGGASSDPNALASIEGTLFFSATDGVHGFEPWVSDGTRSGTKQLRGLARGSASSSPRDFVRSGWDVFFSADDGETGRELWALPFRPKGECEHHRGAH
;
A
#
# COMPACT_ATOMS: atom_id res chain seq x y z
N MET A 1 -61.93 -56.80 -19.00
CA MET A 1 -61.81 -57.54 -20.27
C MET A 1 -60.35 -57.94 -20.46
N LYS A 2 -60.03 -59.24 -20.40
CA LYS A 2 -58.86 -59.86 -21.07
C LYS A 2 -59.15 -59.94 -22.59
N PRO A 3 -58.28 -60.46 -23.50
CA PRO A 3 -56.89 -61.02 -23.39
C PRO A 3 -55.93 -60.38 -24.45
N HIS A 4 -54.62 -60.68 -24.57
CA HIS A 4 -54.00 -61.94 -25.03
C HIS A 4 -52.46 -62.00 -24.80
N LEU A 5 -52.02 -63.18 -24.35
CA LEU A 5 -50.67 -63.81 -24.41
C LEU A 5 -50.39 -64.35 -25.85
N PRO A 6 -49.20 -64.88 -26.27
CA PRO A 6 -48.22 -65.78 -25.56
C PRO A 6 -46.71 -65.42 -25.80
N LEU A 7 -45.68 -65.83 -25.02
CA LEU A 7 -45.09 -67.12 -24.56
C LEU A 7 -43.91 -67.64 -25.45
N LEU A 8 -42.86 -68.13 -24.76
CA LEU A 8 -41.71 -69.01 -25.16
C LEU A 8 -40.41 -68.34 -25.67
N ILE A 9 -39.17 -68.79 -25.39
CA ILE A 9 -38.52 -69.66 -24.38
C ILE A 9 -36.99 -69.72 -24.72
N LEU A 10 -36.14 -69.82 -23.69
CA LEU A 10 -34.78 -70.43 -23.58
C LEU A 10 -33.46 -69.88 -24.21
N LEU A 11 -32.50 -69.67 -23.29
CA LEU A 11 -31.09 -70.14 -23.19
C LEU A 11 -29.99 -69.68 -24.17
N GLY A 12 -28.85 -69.23 -23.61
CA GLY A 12 -27.53 -69.39 -24.26
C GLY A 12 -26.39 -68.46 -23.81
N ALA A 13 -25.63 -68.89 -22.80
CA ALA A 13 -24.18 -68.75 -22.57
C ALA A 13 -23.39 -67.43 -22.84
N ALA A 14 -22.80 -66.93 -21.73
CA ALA A 14 -21.43 -66.44 -21.52
C ALA A 14 -20.51 -66.06 -22.71
N GLY A 15 -19.98 -64.84 -22.63
CA GLY A 15 -18.74 -64.40 -23.28
C GLY A 15 -18.14 -63.21 -22.53
N CYS A 16 -16.96 -63.40 -21.96
CA CYS A 16 -16.17 -62.41 -21.22
C CYS A 16 -15.39 -61.51 -22.21
N GLY A 17 -15.26 -60.21 -21.91
CA GLY A 17 -14.42 -59.30 -22.69
C GLY A 17 -14.52 -57.87 -22.18
N THR A 18 -13.67 -57.51 -21.23
CA THR A 18 -13.40 -56.11 -20.86
C THR A 18 -12.44 -55.53 -21.89
N GLU A 19 -12.90 -54.58 -22.70
CA GLU A 19 -12.01 -53.73 -23.51
C GLU A 19 -11.93 -52.33 -22.89
N VAL A 20 -10.68 -51.93 -22.72
CA VAL A 20 -10.21 -50.63 -22.29
C VAL A 20 -10.42 -49.67 -23.45
N GLU A 21 -11.25 -48.63 -23.28
CA GLU A 21 -11.29 -47.54 -24.26
C GLU A 21 -10.19 -46.52 -23.97
N ASP A 22 -9.42 -46.33 -25.03
CA ASP A 22 -8.24 -45.53 -25.23
C ASP A 22 -8.60 -44.03 -25.25
N VAL A 23 -7.85 -43.22 -24.49
CA VAL A 23 -8.02 -41.77 -24.44
C VAL A 23 -7.15 -41.14 -25.52
N THR A 24 -7.74 -40.83 -26.66
CA THR A 24 -7.23 -39.80 -27.56
C THR A 24 -8.39 -38.97 -28.10
N ASP A 25 -8.45 -37.69 -27.74
CA ASP A 25 -8.55 -36.53 -28.65
C ASP A 25 -8.87 -35.27 -27.81
N VAL A 26 -7.85 -34.50 -27.43
CA VAL A 26 -8.02 -33.14 -26.92
C VAL A 26 -7.84 -32.22 -28.11
N GLN A 27 -8.93 -31.95 -28.82
CA GLN A 27 -8.97 -30.85 -29.78
C GLN A 27 -9.11 -29.52 -29.04
N ASP A 28 -8.20 -28.61 -29.39
CA ASP A 28 -8.18 -27.19 -29.07
C ASP A 28 -9.57 -26.57 -29.10
N VAL A 29 -10.13 -26.29 -27.92
CA VAL A 29 -11.21 -25.32 -27.81
C VAL A 29 -10.58 -23.94 -27.82
N ALA A 30 -10.57 -23.35 -29.00
CA ALA A 30 -10.23 -21.96 -29.25
C ALA A 30 -10.82 -21.06 -28.16
N ALA A 31 -9.92 -20.36 -27.45
CA ALA A 31 -10.27 -19.34 -26.48
C ALA A 31 -11.15 -18.27 -27.15
N THR A 32 -12.45 -18.32 -26.91
CA THR A 32 -13.37 -17.25 -27.26
C THR A 32 -12.98 -15.98 -26.53
N SER A 33 -12.79 -14.94 -27.34
CA SER A 33 -12.37 -13.57 -27.06
C SER A 33 -13.36 -12.76 -26.21
N GLN A 34 -13.62 -13.23 -24.99
CA GLN A 34 -14.21 -12.43 -23.92
C GLN A 34 -13.26 -12.34 -22.72
N ALA A 35 -12.04 -11.88 -22.99
CA ALA A 35 -11.30 -11.14 -21.98
C ALA A 35 -12.12 -9.85 -21.75
N SER A 36 -12.78 -9.76 -20.61
CA SER A 36 -13.51 -8.57 -20.20
C SER A 36 -12.61 -7.35 -20.38
N ASP A 37 -13.00 -6.51 -21.33
CA ASP A 37 -12.48 -5.20 -21.64
C ASP A 37 -12.47 -4.36 -20.35
N LEU A 38 -11.39 -4.46 -19.56
CA LEU A 38 -10.96 -3.35 -18.72
C LEU A 38 -10.55 -2.27 -19.72
N ARG A 39 -11.52 -1.55 -20.31
CA ARG A 39 -11.22 -0.35 -21.07
C ARG A 39 -10.44 0.52 -20.11
N GLN A 40 -9.14 0.62 -20.32
CA GLN A 40 -8.28 1.52 -19.58
C GLN A 40 -8.94 2.89 -19.67
N LYS A 41 -9.55 3.32 -18.55
CA LYS A 41 -10.39 4.52 -18.53
C LYS A 41 -9.53 5.77 -18.59
N TRP A 42 -8.25 5.61 -18.26
CA TRP A 42 -7.24 6.64 -18.22
C TRP A 42 -6.07 6.28 -19.13
N GLU A 43 -5.42 7.29 -19.70
CA GLU A 43 -4.26 7.13 -20.55
C GLU A 43 -3.23 8.24 -20.29
N LEU A 44 -1.97 7.92 -20.55
CA LEU A 44 -0.89 8.90 -20.53
C LEU A 44 -0.91 9.71 -21.82
N CYS A 45 -0.89 11.04 -21.69
CA CYS A 45 -0.91 11.94 -22.85
C CYS A 45 0.44 12.11 -23.54
N GLY A 46 1.47 11.42 -23.06
CA GLY A 46 2.81 11.44 -23.60
C GLY A 46 3.73 10.49 -22.85
N LYS A 47 4.97 10.39 -23.34
CA LYS A 47 6.02 9.57 -22.72
C LYS A 47 7.01 10.39 -21.88
N LYS A 48 6.85 11.72 -21.82
CA LYS A 48 7.79 12.62 -21.16
C LYS A 48 7.13 13.14 -19.88
N ALA A 49 7.77 12.91 -18.74
CA ALA A 49 7.40 13.57 -17.50
C ALA A 49 7.84 15.04 -17.54
N VAL A 50 7.10 15.87 -16.82
CA VAL A 50 7.32 17.31 -16.71
C VAL A 50 7.81 17.60 -15.29
N ARG A 51 9.00 18.18 -15.16
CA ARG A 51 9.43 18.77 -13.89
C ARG A 51 8.55 19.98 -13.62
N LEU A 52 7.95 20.02 -12.44
CA LEU A 52 6.92 21.02 -12.14
C LEU A 52 7.52 22.36 -11.72
N GLU A 53 8.54 22.32 -10.88
CA GLU A 53 9.33 23.48 -10.46
C GLU A 53 10.74 22.96 -10.09
N ASP A 54 11.75 23.83 -10.14
CA ASP A 54 13.06 23.59 -9.52
C ASP A 54 13.03 24.29 -8.15
N ILE A 55 12.43 23.62 -7.16
CA ILE A 55 12.05 24.25 -5.88
C ILE A 55 13.29 24.72 -5.12
N HIS A 56 14.38 23.96 -5.18
CA HIS A 56 15.67 24.34 -4.61
C HIS A 56 16.75 24.33 -5.69
N PRO A 57 17.01 25.50 -6.32
CA PRO A 57 17.85 25.56 -7.50
C PRO A 57 19.26 25.00 -7.29
N GLY A 58 19.67 24.13 -8.20
CA GLY A 58 21.01 23.53 -8.25
C GLY A 58 21.01 22.04 -7.93
N ALA A 59 22.20 21.45 -7.87
CA ALA A 59 22.35 19.98 -7.79
C ALA A 59 21.87 19.35 -6.47
N ALA A 60 21.55 20.16 -5.45
CA ALA A 60 21.00 19.66 -4.20
C ALA A 60 19.55 19.17 -4.38
N GLY A 61 18.76 19.88 -5.18
CA GLY A 61 17.33 19.67 -5.32
C GLY A 61 16.54 19.85 -4.02
N SER A 62 15.23 19.70 -4.12
CA SER A 62 14.29 19.92 -3.02
C SER A 62 13.87 18.65 -2.26
N ASP A 63 14.29 17.48 -2.77
CA ASP A 63 13.97 16.14 -2.27
C ASP A 63 12.48 15.97 -1.86
N PRO A 64 11.52 16.08 -2.80
CA PRO A 64 10.12 15.91 -2.48
C PRO A 64 9.80 14.53 -1.88
N ALA A 65 9.10 14.53 -0.76
CA ALA A 65 8.71 13.33 -0.02
C ALA A 65 7.25 13.43 0.46
N ASP A 66 6.74 12.35 1.06
CA ASP A 66 5.40 12.29 1.65
C ASP A 66 4.28 12.71 0.68
N LEU A 67 4.44 12.31 -0.60
CA LEU A 67 3.48 12.63 -1.65
C LEU A 67 2.11 12.07 -1.29
N PHE A 68 1.15 12.96 -1.10
CA PHE A 68 -0.18 12.63 -0.65
C PHE A 68 -1.25 13.20 -1.56
N HIS A 69 -2.19 12.34 -1.97
CA HIS A 69 -3.26 12.74 -2.88
C HIS A 69 -4.33 13.57 -2.14
N GLY A 70 -4.43 14.85 -2.48
CA GLY A 70 -5.65 15.63 -2.21
C GLY A 70 -6.73 15.32 -3.25
N ASP A 71 -7.84 16.08 -3.19
CA ASP A 71 -8.93 15.92 -4.17
C ASP A 71 -8.49 16.23 -5.60
N ARG A 72 -7.80 17.36 -5.79
CA ARG A 72 -7.35 17.86 -7.09
C ARG A 72 -5.90 18.32 -7.12
N VAL A 73 -5.27 18.39 -5.96
CA VAL A 73 -3.89 18.84 -5.78
C VAL A 73 -3.13 17.79 -5.00
N LEU A 74 -1.86 17.65 -5.33
CA LEU A 74 -0.91 16.90 -4.52
C LEU A 74 -0.47 17.76 -3.33
N PHE A 75 -0.36 17.14 -2.17
CA PHE A 75 0.38 17.67 -1.02
C PHE A 75 1.68 16.88 -0.87
N PHE A 76 2.75 17.54 -0.46
CA PHE A 76 4.06 16.90 -0.28
C PHE A 76 4.94 17.76 0.63
N THR A 77 6.05 17.19 1.10
CA THR A 77 7.08 17.94 1.81
C THR A 77 8.28 18.17 0.90
N ALA A 78 8.89 19.35 0.96
CA ALA A 78 10.10 19.69 0.20
C ALA A 78 10.88 20.81 0.89
N ASN A 79 12.20 20.85 0.63
CA ASN A 79 13.08 21.89 1.14
C ASN A 79 13.52 22.82 0.01
N ASP A 80 13.21 24.11 0.09
CA ASP A 80 13.60 25.12 -0.92
C ASP A 80 14.96 25.78 -0.66
N GLY A 81 15.66 25.37 0.40
CA GLY A 81 16.93 25.94 0.85
C GLY A 81 16.79 27.21 1.69
N THR A 82 15.57 27.71 1.92
CA THR A 82 15.29 28.93 2.67
C THR A 82 14.30 28.77 3.83
N HIS A 83 13.37 27.83 3.73
CA HIS A 83 12.32 27.56 4.74
C HIS A 83 12.45 26.19 5.40
N GLY A 84 13.54 25.44 5.18
CA GLY A 84 13.62 24.05 5.61
C GLY A 84 12.61 23.14 4.88
N ARG A 85 12.38 21.92 5.38
CA ARG A 85 11.41 20.98 4.79
C ARG A 85 10.00 21.29 5.30
N GLU A 86 9.16 21.81 4.43
CA GLU A 86 7.84 22.37 4.78
C GLU A 86 6.70 21.80 3.92
N LEU A 87 5.47 22.29 4.15
CA LEU A 87 4.27 21.87 3.41
C LEU A 87 4.20 22.54 2.03
N TRP A 88 4.24 21.73 0.97
CA TRP A 88 4.05 22.18 -0.40
C TRP A 88 2.80 21.57 -1.03
N ARG A 89 2.32 22.21 -2.09
CA ARG A 89 1.28 21.65 -2.94
C ARG A 89 1.61 21.80 -4.41
N SER A 90 1.00 20.96 -5.24
CA SER A 90 1.00 21.13 -6.69
C SER A 90 -0.34 20.77 -7.33
N SER A 91 -0.80 21.58 -8.30
CA SER A 91 -1.90 21.22 -9.20
C SER A 91 -1.45 20.48 -10.47
N GLY A 92 -0.18 20.09 -10.54
CA GLY A 92 0.39 19.37 -11.69
C GLY A 92 0.74 20.26 -12.87
N THR A 93 0.73 19.68 -14.05
CA THR A 93 1.24 20.19 -15.33
C THR A 93 0.49 21.40 -15.92
N GLY A 94 -0.55 21.89 -15.23
CA GLY A 94 -1.46 22.93 -15.72
C GLY A 94 -1.02 24.39 -15.52
N GLY A 95 0.23 24.69 -15.10
CA GLY A 95 0.73 26.06 -14.91
C GLY A 95 1.42 26.29 -13.56
N SER A 96 1.36 27.52 -13.02
CA SER A 96 1.90 27.89 -11.71
C SER A 96 1.03 27.32 -10.57
N GLY A 97 1.16 26.03 -10.35
CA GLY A 97 0.40 25.27 -9.35
C GLY A 97 1.23 24.82 -8.16
N THR A 98 2.56 24.86 -8.29
CA THR A 98 3.52 24.38 -7.29
C THR A 98 3.99 25.55 -6.42
N TYR A 99 3.72 25.49 -5.12
CA TYR A 99 4.19 26.51 -4.18
C TYR A 99 4.20 26.00 -2.73
N LEU A 100 4.97 26.69 -1.88
CA LEU A 100 4.98 26.55 -0.42
C LEU A 100 3.62 26.98 0.13
N VAL A 101 2.88 26.05 0.75
CA VAL A 101 1.56 26.35 1.33
C VAL A 101 1.73 27.22 2.56
N LYS A 102 2.65 26.83 3.44
CA LYS A 102 2.98 27.55 4.67
C LYS A 102 4.36 27.13 5.16
N ASP A 103 5.14 28.11 5.57
CA ASP A 103 6.32 27.93 6.43
C ASP A 103 5.81 27.72 7.86
N ILE A 104 5.65 26.45 8.27
CA ILE A 104 5.05 26.10 9.56
C ILE A 104 6.08 26.32 10.67
N TYR A 105 7.33 25.89 10.46
CA TYR A 105 8.44 26.16 11.36
C TYR A 105 9.33 27.27 10.75
N PRO A 106 9.19 28.53 11.19
CA PRO A 106 9.89 29.63 10.53
C PRO A 106 11.41 29.50 10.54
N GLY A 107 12.03 29.65 9.36
CA GLY A 107 13.48 29.70 9.20
C GLY A 107 14.06 28.49 8.45
N LEU A 108 15.26 28.06 8.80
CA LEU A 108 15.95 26.97 8.08
C LEU A 108 15.64 25.57 8.64
N ALA A 109 14.96 25.49 9.78
CA ALA A 109 14.47 24.23 10.32
C ALA A 109 13.19 23.82 9.58
N GLY A 110 12.89 22.52 9.51
CA GLY A 110 11.65 22.03 8.92
C GLY A 110 10.66 21.58 9.98
N SER A 111 9.37 21.60 9.65
CA SER A 111 8.25 21.28 10.54
C SER A 111 8.00 19.78 10.77
N GLU A 112 8.88 18.90 10.29
CA GLU A 112 8.79 17.43 10.46
C GLU A 112 7.42 16.83 10.08
N ILE A 113 6.75 17.38 9.07
CA ILE A 113 5.40 16.97 8.66
C ILE A 113 5.31 15.47 8.36
N SER A 114 4.32 14.80 8.94
CA SER A 114 4.02 13.39 8.62
C SER A 114 2.53 13.05 8.78
N ASN A 115 2.18 11.79 8.49
CA ASN A 115 0.85 11.22 8.69
C ASN A 115 -0.30 11.91 7.93
N PHE A 116 -0.05 12.36 6.69
CA PHE A 116 -1.12 12.94 5.88
C PHE A 116 -2.34 12.01 5.81
N THR A 117 -3.49 12.53 6.22
CA THR A 117 -4.78 11.82 6.23
C THR A 117 -5.88 12.72 5.71
N ARG A 118 -6.58 12.28 4.67
CA ARG A 118 -7.66 13.06 4.06
C ARG A 118 -8.97 12.84 4.82
N VAL A 119 -9.64 13.92 5.19
CA VAL A 119 -10.99 13.89 5.77
C VAL A 119 -11.89 14.85 4.98
N GLY A 120 -12.73 14.27 4.11
CA GLY A 120 -13.52 15.04 3.14
C GLY A 120 -12.62 15.83 2.18
N ASN A 121 -12.70 17.16 2.24
CA ASN A 121 -11.90 18.06 1.38
C ASN A 121 -10.67 18.64 2.09
N ARG A 122 -10.44 18.29 3.36
CA ARG A 122 -9.27 18.73 4.12
C ARG A 122 -8.26 17.60 4.24
N VAL A 123 -7.01 17.97 4.48
CA VAL A 123 -5.93 17.04 4.81
C VAL A 123 -5.43 17.39 6.20
N PHE A 124 -5.39 16.39 7.06
CA PHE A 124 -4.79 16.44 8.39
C PHE A 124 -3.38 15.87 8.33
N PHE A 125 -2.51 16.36 9.19
CA PHE A 125 -1.13 15.89 9.34
C PHE A 125 -0.62 16.31 10.71
N ALA A 126 0.50 15.73 11.14
CA ALA A 126 1.19 16.17 12.34
C ALA A 126 2.43 16.99 11.97
N ALA A 127 2.72 18.06 12.71
CA ALA A 127 3.83 18.97 12.44
C ALA A 127 4.23 19.77 13.69
N ASP A 128 5.46 20.27 13.70
CA ASP A 128 6.04 21.14 14.72
C ASP A 128 6.23 22.56 14.17
N ASP A 129 5.77 23.59 14.88
CA ASP A 129 5.95 25.00 14.52
C ASP A 129 7.03 25.73 15.33
N GLY A 130 7.76 25.00 16.19
CA GLY A 130 8.79 25.51 17.08
C GLY A 130 8.26 26.18 18.34
N VAL A 131 6.94 26.17 18.56
CA VAL A 131 6.27 26.77 19.72
C VAL A 131 5.42 25.75 20.48
N HIS A 132 4.65 24.94 19.76
CA HIS A 132 3.64 24.02 20.30
C HIS A 132 4.06 22.54 20.24
N GLY A 133 5.32 22.23 19.89
CA GLY A 133 5.75 20.84 19.68
C GLY A 133 5.01 20.15 18.53
N TYR A 134 5.07 18.82 18.49
CA TYR A 134 4.47 18.00 17.43
C TYR A 134 2.98 17.79 17.64
N GLU A 135 2.16 18.50 16.86
CA GLU A 135 0.73 18.62 17.10
C GLU A 135 -0.12 18.34 15.86
N LEU A 136 -1.45 18.30 16.01
CA LEU A 136 -2.37 18.10 14.90
C LEU A 136 -2.59 19.39 14.09
N TRP A 137 -2.30 19.33 12.79
CA TRP A 137 -2.56 20.39 11.83
C TRP A 137 -3.58 19.97 10.78
N VAL A 138 -4.22 20.97 10.17
CA VAL A 138 -5.12 20.78 9.04
C VAL A 138 -4.83 21.78 7.94
N THR A 139 -5.02 21.37 6.69
CA THR A 139 -4.92 22.22 5.50
C THR A 139 -6.06 21.99 4.51
N ASP A 140 -6.45 23.04 3.80
CA ASP A 140 -7.28 23.00 2.59
C ASP A 140 -6.45 23.22 1.29
N GLY A 141 -5.13 23.36 1.41
CA GLY A 141 -4.23 23.74 0.31
C GLY A 141 -3.95 25.23 0.20
N THR A 142 -4.43 26.06 1.12
CA THR A 142 -4.10 27.47 1.20
C THR A 142 -3.36 27.79 2.49
N SER A 143 -2.53 28.85 2.48
CA SER A 143 -1.84 29.31 3.69
C SER A 143 -2.82 29.68 4.81
N ALA A 144 -3.93 30.35 4.47
CA ALA A 144 -4.96 30.77 5.42
C ALA A 144 -5.76 29.59 5.99
N GLY A 145 -6.00 28.56 5.18
CA GLY A 145 -6.65 27.32 5.61
C GLY A 145 -5.70 26.30 6.22
N THR A 146 -4.43 26.67 6.49
CA THR A 146 -3.43 25.81 7.13
C THR A 146 -3.15 26.28 8.55
N TYR A 147 -3.59 25.53 9.55
CA TYR A 147 -3.53 25.93 10.96
C TYR A 147 -3.43 24.75 11.93
N LEU A 148 -2.82 25.01 13.08
CA LEU A 148 -2.82 24.15 14.27
C LEU A 148 -4.26 23.96 14.74
N VAL A 149 -4.75 22.73 14.80
CA VAL A 149 -6.14 22.45 15.17
C VAL A 149 -6.39 22.74 16.64
N LYS A 150 -5.44 22.32 17.49
CA LYS A 150 -5.43 22.50 18.93
C LYS A 150 -4.00 22.24 19.44
N ASP A 151 -3.55 23.03 20.40
CA ASP A 151 -2.38 22.74 21.23
C ASP A 151 -2.82 21.68 22.26
N ILE A 152 -2.63 20.39 21.93
CA ILE A 152 -3.16 19.29 22.75
C ILE A 152 -2.31 19.15 24.01
N ALA A 153 -0.98 19.07 23.87
CA ALA A 153 -0.03 19.11 24.96
C ALA A 153 0.50 20.55 25.14
N PRO A 154 0.06 21.31 26.15
CA PRO A 154 0.32 22.74 26.20
C PRO A 154 1.81 23.13 26.16
N GLY A 155 2.16 24.06 25.29
CA GLY A 155 3.53 24.58 25.17
C GLY A 155 4.41 23.71 24.27
N PRO A 156 5.72 23.58 24.53
CA PRO A 156 6.64 22.93 23.59
C PRO A 156 6.63 21.39 23.66
N ALA A 157 5.63 20.79 24.30
CA ALA A 157 5.52 19.33 24.42
C ALA A 157 4.85 18.75 23.18
N ASP A 158 5.15 17.50 22.84
CA ASP A 158 4.53 16.84 21.70
C ASP A 158 3.18 16.24 22.11
N GLY A 159 2.07 16.71 21.55
CA GLY A 159 0.76 16.09 21.74
C GLY A 159 0.55 14.85 20.85
N ILE A 160 1.25 14.75 19.71
CA ILE A 160 1.22 13.58 18.82
C ILE A 160 2.57 12.89 18.81
N HIS A 161 2.55 11.56 18.71
CA HIS A 161 3.76 10.75 18.60
C HIS A 161 4.51 11.03 17.29
N ARG A 162 5.77 11.43 17.40
CA ARG A 162 6.67 11.52 16.25
C ARG A 162 6.88 10.12 15.64
N PRO A 163 7.03 10.03 14.30
CA PRO A 163 7.44 8.78 13.66
C PRO A 163 8.70 8.24 14.31
N SER A 164 8.64 7.00 14.79
CA SER A 164 9.72 6.35 15.53
C SER A 164 10.04 5.00 14.92
N PRO A 165 11.31 4.55 14.90
CA PRO A 165 11.66 3.20 14.49
C PRO A 165 10.98 2.11 15.35
N PHE A 166 10.46 2.45 16.53
CA PHE A 166 9.64 1.55 17.34
C PHE A 166 8.32 1.17 16.63
N PHE A 167 7.75 2.09 15.84
CA PHE A 167 6.63 1.76 14.96
C PHE A 167 7.17 1.14 13.67
N ARG A 168 6.79 -0.11 13.39
CA ARG A 168 7.21 -0.78 12.16
C ARG A 168 6.69 -0.02 10.95
N ARG A 169 7.43 -0.10 9.83
CA ARG A 169 6.97 0.44 8.54
C ARG A 169 5.56 -0.10 8.26
N ASN A 170 4.66 0.78 7.81
CA ASN A 170 3.24 0.49 7.54
C ASN A 170 2.32 0.34 8.78
N SER A 171 2.59 1.06 9.86
CA SER A 171 1.66 1.25 10.98
C SER A 171 1.08 2.68 10.96
N PRO A 172 -0.13 2.90 10.39
CA PRO A 172 -0.74 4.22 10.33
C PRO A 172 -1.02 4.78 11.72
N LEU A 173 -0.68 6.04 11.97
CA LEU A 173 -0.94 6.73 13.25
C LEU A 173 -2.28 7.47 13.28
N LEU A 174 -2.87 7.69 12.10
CA LEU A 174 -4.11 8.43 11.90
C LEU A 174 -5.06 7.60 11.03
N VAL A 175 -6.38 7.72 11.27
CA VAL A 175 -7.40 7.14 10.39
C VAL A 175 -8.61 8.05 10.25
N GLU A 176 -9.12 8.16 9.03
CA GLU A 176 -10.44 8.76 8.78
C GLU A 176 -11.53 7.70 8.92
N PHE A 177 -12.54 8.00 9.74
CA PHE A 177 -13.74 7.19 9.85
C PHE A 177 -14.98 8.07 10.05
N GLY A 178 -15.95 7.97 9.14
CA GLY A 178 -17.22 8.68 9.24
C GLY A 178 -17.10 10.21 9.11
N GLY A 179 -16.10 10.71 8.37
CA GLY A 179 -15.83 12.14 8.21
C GLY A 179 -15.12 12.79 9.40
N VAL A 180 -14.54 11.97 10.28
CA VAL A 180 -13.82 12.37 11.49
C VAL A 180 -12.45 11.70 11.50
N LEU A 181 -11.44 12.38 12.01
CA LEU A 181 -10.11 11.82 12.23
C LEU A 181 -10.03 11.17 13.61
N TYR A 182 -9.40 10.01 13.71
CA TYR A 182 -9.01 9.34 14.96
C TYR A 182 -7.50 9.10 14.98
N PHE A 183 -6.88 9.26 16.15
CA PHE A 183 -5.42 9.22 16.35
C PHE A 183 -5.08 9.05 17.84
N GLY A 184 -3.81 8.72 18.13
CA GLY A 184 -3.26 8.75 19.48
C GLY A 184 -2.69 10.12 19.85
N ALA A 185 -2.98 10.63 21.03
CA ALA A 185 -2.41 11.90 21.51
C ALA A 185 -2.35 11.99 23.04
N ASP A 186 -1.43 12.82 23.56
CA ASP A 186 -1.21 13.11 24.97
C ASP A 186 -1.51 14.58 25.26
N ASP A 187 -2.31 14.87 26.30
CA ASP A 187 -2.60 16.24 26.76
C ASP A 187 -1.78 16.67 27.99
N GLY A 188 -0.80 15.85 28.38
CA GLY A 188 0.03 16.01 29.58
C GLY A 188 -0.69 15.67 30.89
N VAL A 189 -1.92 15.16 30.82
CA VAL A 189 -2.74 14.78 31.98
C VAL A 189 -3.12 13.31 31.92
N HIS A 190 -3.54 12.83 30.75
CA HIS A 190 -4.08 11.47 30.55
C HIS A 190 -3.10 10.51 29.88
N GLY A 191 -1.87 10.95 29.59
CA GLY A 191 -0.98 10.17 28.73
C GLY A 191 -1.51 10.05 27.29
N SER A 192 -0.83 9.23 26.50
CA SER A 192 -1.15 8.98 25.10
C SER A 192 -2.36 8.07 24.93
N GLU A 193 -3.48 8.68 24.60
CA GLU A 193 -4.79 8.01 24.57
C GLU A 193 -5.52 8.18 23.25
N LEU A 194 -6.78 7.67 23.14
CA LEU A 194 -7.53 7.73 21.89
C LEU A 194 -8.22 9.08 21.74
N TRP A 195 -7.85 9.83 20.70
CA TRP A 195 -8.41 11.14 20.39
C TRP A 195 -9.17 11.16 19.07
N ARG A 196 -9.98 12.20 18.91
CA ARG A 196 -10.62 12.52 17.62
C ARG A 196 -10.53 14.00 17.28
N SER A 197 -10.70 14.31 16.00
CA SER A 197 -10.84 15.68 15.50
C SER A 197 -11.79 15.77 14.30
N ASP A 198 -12.61 16.84 14.28
CA ASP A 198 -13.31 17.30 13.07
C ASP A 198 -12.62 18.51 12.41
N GLY A 199 -11.39 18.84 12.83
CA GLY A 199 -10.60 19.98 12.34
C GLY A 199 -10.95 21.32 12.99
N THR A 200 -11.77 21.31 14.04
CA THR A 200 -11.96 22.45 14.93
C THR A 200 -11.41 22.13 16.31
N GLU A 201 -11.00 23.15 17.07
CA GLU A 201 -10.56 22.99 18.45
C GLU A 201 -11.63 22.31 19.33
N ALA A 202 -12.88 22.76 19.24
CA ALA A 202 -14.00 22.22 20.02
C ALA A 202 -14.34 20.76 19.65
N GLY A 203 -14.16 20.40 18.37
CA GLY A 203 -14.33 19.04 17.90
C GLY A 203 -13.10 18.15 18.09
N THR A 204 -12.06 18.64 18.77
CA THR A 204 -10.82 17.93 19.07
C THR A 204 -10.70 17.61 20.56
N TYR A 205 -10.93 16.35 20.91
CA TYR A 205 -11.04 15.91 22.30
C TYR A 205 -10.72 14.42 22.48
N LEU A 206 -10.33 14.07 23.71
CA LEU A 206 -10.12 12.71 24.20
C LEU A 206 -11.40 11.89 24.09
N VAL A 207 -11.37 10.82 23.30
CA VAL A 207 -12.49 9.91 23.10
C VAL A 207 -12.59 8.91 24.24
N GLU A 208 -11.44 8.35 24.60
CA GLU A 208 -11.32 7.33 25.65
C GLU A 208 -9.95 7.45 26.31
N ASP A 209 -9.95 7.44 27.63
CA ASP A 209 -8.79 7.24 28.51
C ASP A 209 -8.67 5.74 28.77
N ILE A 210 -8.00 5.02 27.86
CA ILE A 210 -7.89 3.56 27.86
C ILE A 210 -7.06 3.09 29.07
N GLU A 211 -6.00 3.85 29.39
CA GLU A 211 -5.19 3.70 30.61
C GLU A 211 -5.44 4.84 31.61
N PRO A 212 -6.37 4.68 32.56
CA PRO A 212 -6.80 5.78 33.41
C PRO A 212 -5.67 6.48 34.18
N GLY A 213 -5.59 7.80 34.02
CA GLY A 213 -4.58 8.63 34.67
C GLY A 213 -3.45 8.99 33.71
N PRO A 214 -2.22 9.23 34.19
CA PRO A 214 -1.15 9.75 33.35
C PRO A 214 -0.37 8.65 32.59
N ALA A 215 -0.94 7.45 32.46
CA ALA A 215 -0.30 6.31 31.82
C ALA A 215 -0.67 6.27 30.33
N ASP A 216 0.20 5.69 29.50
CA ASP A 216 0.01 5.68 28.06
C ASP A 216 -0.59 4.36 27.57
N SER A 217 -1.66 4.41 26.77
CA SER A 217 -2.12 3.26 25.97
C SER A 217 -1.53 3.24 24.55
N PHE A 218 -0.88 4.33 24.10
CA PHE A 218 -0.26 4.48 22.78
C PHE A 218 -1.13 4.00 21.59
N PRO A 219 -2.30 4.61 21.28
CA PRO A 219 -3.09 4.19 20.11
C PRO A 219 -2.36 4.42 18.78
N HIS A 220 -2.17 3.35 18.01
CA HIS A 220 -1.47 3.36 16.73
C HIS A 220 -1.94 2.21 15.80
N THR A 221 -1.28 2.01 14.66
CA THR A 221 -1.60 0.95 13.67
C THR A 221 -3.08 0.95 13.31
N PHE A 222 -3.62 2.13 12.98
CA PHE A 222 -5.03 2.28 12.67
C PHE A 222 -5.37 1.68 11.30
N ALA A 223 -6.56 1.09 11.20
CA ALA A 223 -7.10 0.62 9.94
C ALA A 223 -8.63 0.68 9.89
N ARG A 224 -9.16 1.25 8.81
CA ARG A 224 -10.60 1.26 8.52
C ARG A 224 -11.01 0.01 7.74
N VAL A 225 -12.11 -0.62 8.14
CA VAL A 225 -12.72 -1.74 7.40
C VAL A 225 -14.14 -1.37 7.00
N GLY A 226 -14.30 -0.96 5.73
CA GLY A 226 -15.59 -0.50 5.21
C GLY A 226 -16.11 0.72 5.97
N ASP A 227 -17.43 0.82 6.11
CA ASP A 227 -18.11 1.93 6.79
C ASP A 227 -18.56 1.55 8.22
N GLU A 228 -18.20 0.35 8.68
CA GLU A 228 -18.74 -0.24 9.90
C GLU A 228 -17.87 0.00 11.13
N ALA A 229 -16.55 -0.05 10.96
CA ALA A 229 -15.59 0.10 12.06
C ALA A 229 -14.19 0.50 11.58
N PHE A 230 -13.43 1.03 12.52
CA PHE A 230 -11.99 1.07 12.46
C PHE A 230 -11.39 0.26 13.61
N TYR A 231 -10.13 -0.11 13.43
CA TYR A 231 -9.33 -0.93 14.33
C TYR A 231 -8.05 -0.18 14.63
N PHE A 232 -7.49 -0.43 15.80
CA PHE A 232 -6.24 0.17 16.23
C PHE A 232 -5.57 -0.71 17.29
N VAL A 233 -4.30 -0.46 17.52
CA VAL A 233 -3.50 -1.13 18.53
C VAL A 233 -3.30 -0.16 19.68
N ALA A 234 -3.53 -0.62 20.91
CA ALA A 234 -3.22 0.13 22.12
C ALA A 234 -2.91 -0.87 23.26
N ALA A 235 -2.05 -0.47 24.18
CA ALA A 235 -1.67 -1.24 25.35
C ALA A 235 -2.66 -1.04 26.50
N GLN A 236 -2.67 -2.01 27.43
CA GLN A 236 -3.36 -1.89 28.71
C GLN A 236 -2.52 -2.56 29.81
N GLU A 237 -2.35 -1.94 30.98
CA GLU A 237 -1.69 -2.51 32.15
C GLU A 237 -2.54 -3.67 32.71
N GLU A 238 -2.07 -4.90 32.50
CA GLU A 238 -2.68 -6.10 33.08
C GLU A 238 -1.73 -6.68 34.14
N GLY A 239 -1.83 -6.20 35.37
CA GLY A 239 -1.08 -6.72 36.52
C GLY A 239 0.28 -6.06 36.73
N SER A 240 1.34 -6.57 36.10
CA SER A 240 2.69 -5.98 36.18
C SER A 240 3.36 -5.88 34.80
N SER A 241 2.57 -5.95 33.74
CA SER A 241 3.01 -5.96 32.35
C SER A 241 1.98 -5.23 31.49
N ASP A 242 2.47 -4.40 30.58
CA ASP A 242 1.66 -3.76 29.55
C ASP A 242 1.32 -4.79 28.48
N THR A 243 0.03 -5.01 28.25
CA THR A 243 -0.45 -5.98 27.27
C THR A 243 -0.96 -5.24 26.04
N VAL A 244 -0.39 -5.57 24.88
CA VAL A 244 -0.83 -5.04 23.59
C VAL A 244 -2.14 -5.70 23.16
N HIS A 245 -3.09 -4.87 22.72
CA HIS A 245 -4.40 -5.32 22.29
C HIS A 245 -4.74 -4.79 20.89
N LEU A 246 -5.47 -5.61 20.12
CA LEU A 246 -6.20 -5.14 18.95
C LEU A 246 -7.58 -4.68 19.37
N TRP A 247 -7.86 -3.40 19.20
CA TRP A 247 -9.13 -2.75 19.51
C TRP A 247 -9.97 -2.56 18.26
N ARG A 248 -11.28 -2.43 18.47
CA ARG A 248 -12.27 -2.07 17.46
C ARG A 248 -13.15 -0.95 17.98
N SER A 249 -13.47 0.01 17.11
CA SER A 249 -14.40 1.10 17.38
C SER A 249 -15.36 1.31 16.20
N THR A 250 -16.59 1.71 16.51
CA THR A 250 -17.58 2.16 15.51
C THR A 250 -17.66 3.67 15.39
N GLY A 251 -16.72 4.40 15.99
CA GLY A 251 -16.70 5.87 16.02
C GLY A 251 -17.71 6.52 16.96
N VAL A 252 -18.47 5.72 17.72
CA VAL A 252 -19.28 6.23 18.84
C VAL A 252 -18.35 6.39 20.04
N PRO A 253 -18.20 7.59 20.62
CA PRO A 253 -17.37 7.79 21.81
C PRO A 253 -17.80 6.85 22.96
N GLY A 254 -16.85 6.27 23.68
CA GLY A 254 -17.14 5.29 24.73
C GLY A 254 -17.44 3.86 24.24
N ALA A 255 -17.50 3.61 22.93
CA ALA A 255 -17.88 2.32 22.36
C ALA A 255 -16.69 1.61 21.67
N ILE A 256 -15.66 1.30 22.45
CA ILE A 256 -14.51 0.48 22.01
C ILE A 256 -14.59 -0.94 22.58
N SER A 257 -14.00 -1.90 21.86
CA SER A 257 -13.96 -3.30 22.27
C SER A 257 -12.63 -3.97 21.92
N VAL A 258 -12.05 -4.69 22.89
CA VAL A 258 -10.88 -5.57 22.67
C VAL A 258 -11.29 -6.78 21.84
N LEU A 259 -10.52 -7.07 20.78
CA LEU A 259 -10.71 -8.25 19.93
C LEU A 259 -9.67 -9.34 20.16
N SER A 260 -8.44 -8.96 20.48
CA SER A 260 -7.35 -9.92 20.72
C SER A 260 -6.39 -9.37 21.76
N ARG A 261 -5.86 -10.29 22.56
CA ARG A 261 -4.73 -10.06 23.46
C ARG A 261 -3.48 -10.59 22.80
N ALA A 262 -2.53 -9.70 22.54
CA ALA A 262 -1.27 -10.05 21.93
C ALA A 262 -0.13 -10.19 22.97
N GLY A 263 -0.34 -9.87 24.25
CA GLY A 263 0.76 -9.89 25.23
C GLY A 263 1.78 -8.83 24.87
N ASP A 264 3.06 -9.18 24.93
CA ASP A 264 4.18 -8.29 24.59
C ASP A 264 4.46 -8.21 23.07
N ASN A 265 3.65 -8.91 22.24
CA ASN A 265 3.85 -8.99 20.79
C ASN A 265 3.51 -7.68 20.07
N VAL A 266 4.13 -7.45 18.90
CA VAL A 266 3.86 -6.26 18.07
C VAL A 266 2.84 -6.58 16.96
N ILE A 267 1.77 -5.80 16.88
CA ILE A 267 0.77 -5.88 15.80
C ILE A 267 1.06 -4.82 14.74
N PHE A 268 1.16 -5.22 13.47
CA PHE A 268 1.56 -4.32 12.37
C PHE A 268 1.01 -4.75 11.01
N SER A 269 1.26 -3.93 9.97
CA SER A 269 0.84 -4.15 8.58
C SER A 269 -0.65 -4.50 8.41
N PRO A 270 -1.57 -3.67 8.94
CA PRO A 270 -2.99 -3.92 8.82
C PRO A 270 -3.45 -3.76 7.35
N LEU A 271 -4.22 -4.72 6.85
CA LEU A 271 -4.79 -4.71 5.51
C LEU A 271 -6.28 -5.06 5.55
N ALA A 272 -7.11 -4.09 5.23
CA ALA A 272 -8.54 -4.31 5.07
C ALA A 272 -8.83 -4.99 3.71
N VAL A 273 -9.52 -6.13 3.73
CA VAL A 273 -10.00 -6.84 2.54
C VAL A 273 -11.48 -7.13 2.70
N LYS A 274 -12.32 -6.33 2.02
CA LYS A 274 -13.78 -6.35 2.19
C LYS A 274 -14.15 -6.06 3.65
N SER A 275 -14.82 -6.99 4.33
CA SER A 275 -15.27 -6.88 5.72
C SER A 275 -14.27 -7.49 6.72
N ARG A 276 -13.04 -7.77 6.29
CA ARG A 276 -12.02 -8.45 7.09
C ARG A 276 -10.82 -7.55 7.27
N LEU A 277 -10.20 -7.63 8.44
CA LEU A 277 -8.86 -7.12 8.67
C LEU A 277 -7.88 -8.29 8.69
N TYR A 278 -6.81 -8.17 7.92
CA TYR A 278 -5.62 -9.00 8.02
C TYR A 278 -4.52 -8.18 8.66
N PHE A 279 -3.67 -8.81 9.47
CA PHE A 279 -2.56 -8.11 10.13
C PHE A 279 -1.48 -9.12 10.51
N LEU A 280 -0.29 -8.61 10.80
CA LEU A 280 0.84 -9.39 11.25
C LEU A 280 1.02 -9.21 12.75
N VAL A 281 1.47 -10.28 13.41
CA VAL A 281 1.85 -10.29 14.82
C VAL A 281 3.27 -10.83 14.92
N ASP A 282 4.20 -9.99 15.38
CA ASP A 282 5.60 -10.36 15.66
C ASP A 282 5.71 -10.83 17.10
N ASN A 283 6.41 -11.95 17.31
CA ASN A 283 6.61 -12.57 18.61
C ASN A 283 8.06 -12.41 19.14
N ASP A 284 8.78 -11.39 18.67
CA ASP A 284 10.12 -10.96 19.11
C ASP A 284 11.30 -11.88 18.79
N GLU A 285 11.20 -12.71 17.75
CA GLU A 285 12.28 -13.66 17.37
C GLU A 285 12.68 -13.64 15.89
N GLY A 286 12.42 -12.55 15.16
CA GLY A 286 12.67 -12.54 13.71
C GLY A 286 11.55 -13.17 12.89
N GLU A 287 10.42 -13.49 13.54
CA GLU A 287 9.34 -14.30 13.01
C GLU A 287 8.00 -13.57 13.18
N ALA A 288 7.05 -13.80 12.28
CA ALA A 288 5.70 -13.27 12.48
C ALA A 288 4.62 -14.26 12.05
N SER A 289 3.41 -13.98 12.52
CA SER A 289 2.21 -14.73 12.15
C SER A 289 1.26 -13.84 11.37
N LEU A 290 0.65 -14.39 10.31
CA LEU A 290 -0.50 -13.77 9.66
C LEU A 290 -1.75 -14.10 10.46
N TRP A 291 -2.50 -13.06 10.82
CA TRP A 291 -3.78 -13.14 11.51
C TRP A 291 -4.90 -12.51 10.69
N LYS A 292 -6.12 -12.80 11.09
CA LYS A 292 -7.34 -12.22 10.55
C LYS A 292 -8.33 -11.94 11.68
N THR A 293 -9.17 -10.92 11.50
CA THR A 293 -10.44 -10.78 12.21
C THR A 293 -11.59 -10.41 11.27
N ASP A 294 -12.79 -10.92 11.56
CA ASP A 294 -14.05 -10.46 10.95
C ASP A 294 -14.77 -9.43 11.86
N GLY A 295 -14.10 -8.90 12.89
CA GLY A 295 -14.62 -7.88 13.80
C GLY A 295 -15.15 -8.38 15.14
N ALA A 296 -14.87 -9.64 15.49
CA ALA A 296 -15.23 -10.23 16.78
C ALA A 296 -14.04 -11.03 17.35
N ALA A 297 -13.95 -11.14 18.68
CA ALA A 297 -12.88 -11.91 19.32
C ALA A 297 -12.89 -13.38 18.86
N SER A 298 -14.06 -13.99 18.72
CA SER A 298 -14.22 -15.37 18.24
C SER A 298 -13.83 -15.58 16.76
N SER A 299 -13.78 -14.52 15.96
CA SER A 299 -13.31 -14.57 14.57
C SER A 299 -11.88 -14.07 14.40
N THR A 300 -11.22 -13.71 15.50
CA THR A 300 -9.83 -13.25 15.50
C THR A 300 -8.91 -14.44 15.72
N GLU A 301 -8.25 -14.89 14.65
CA GLU A 301 -7.51 -16.15 14.65
C GLU A 301 -6.19 -16.04 13.87
N ARG A 302 -5.21 -16.83 14.32
CA ARG A 302 -3.94 -16.99 13.63
C ARG A 302 -4.16 -17.88 12.41
N LEU A 303 -3.82 -17.37 11.24
CA LEU A 303 -3.90 -18.14 10.00
C LEU A 303 -2.65 -19.00 9.83
N ARG A 304 -1.46 -18.41 9.99
CA ARG A 304 -0.19 -19.12 9.83
C ARG A 304 0.94 -18.38 10.54
N HIS A 305 1.92 -19.14 11.03
CA HIS A 305 3.17 -18.64 11.58
C HIS A 305 4.32 -18.90 10.58
N PHE A 306 5.26 -17.97 10.50
CA PHE A 306 6.39 -17.96 9.56
C PHE A 306 7.70 -17.86 10.35
N VAL A 307 8.53 -18.90 10.27
CA VAL A 307 9.80 -19.08 11.00
C VAL A 307 11.03 -18.61 10.20
N GLY A 308 10.81 -17.83 9.14
CA GLY A 308 11.85 -17.31 8.25
C GLY A 308 11.67 -15.82 8.02
N GLU A 309 12.15 -15.30 6.88
CA GLU A 309 12.00 -13.90 6.50
C GLU A 309 10.58 -13.37 6.74
N TYR A 310 10.51 -12.19 7.38
CA TYR A 310 9.26 -11.60 7.84
C TYR A 310 8.25 -11.47 6.70
N PRO A 311 6.98 -11.81 6.92
CA PRO A 311 5.92 -11.44 6.01
C PRO A 311 5.90 -9.93 5.75
N HIS A 312 5.86 -9.53 4.47
CA HIS A 312 5.75 -8.12 4.07
C HIS A 312 5.01 -7.95 2.74
N ASP A 313 4.82 -6.70 2.32
CA ASP A 313 4.12 -6.31 1.08
C ASP A 313 2.72 -6.95 0.93
N LEU A 314 1.93 -6.95 2.00
CA LEU A 314 0.57 -7.46 1.98
C LEU A 314 -0.30 -6.64 1.00
N VAL A 315 -0.84 -7.30 -0.02
CA VAL A 315 -1.76 -6.70 -1.00
C VAL A 315 -3.04 -7.52 -1.18
N ALA A 316 -4.14 -6.82 -1.43
CA ALA A 316 -5.45 -7.43 -1.64
C ALA A 316 -5.62 -7.88 -3.11
N LEU A 317 -5.68 -9.20 -3.34
CA LEU A 317 -6.01 -9.80 -4.64
C LEU A 317 -7.45 -10.34 -4.64
N GLY A 318 -8.40 -9.43 -4.89
CA GLY A 318 -9.82 -9.72 -4.82
C GLY A 318 -10.30 -9.90 -3.38
N ARG A 319 -10.57 -11.15 -2.97
CA ARG A 319 -10.94 -11.52 -1.58
C ARG A 319 -9.81 -12.22 -0.81
N ARG A 320 -8.62 -12.26 -1.40
CA ARG A 320 -7.44 -12.95 -0.88
C ARG A 320 -6.36 -11.92 -0.55
N VAL A 321 -5.45 -12.28 0.32
CA VAL A 321 -4.22 -11.52 0.57
C VAL A 321 -3.06 -12.25 -0.08
N VAL A 322 -2.22 -11.51 -0.80
CA VAL A 322 -0.94 -11.98 -1.33
C VAL A 322 0.15 -11.19 -0.64
N PHE A 323 1.26 -11.84 -0.32
CA PHE A 323 2.37 -11.26 0.44
C PHE A 323 3.63 -12.08 0.19
N SER A 324 4.78 -11.50 0.50
CA SER A 324 6.06 -12.21 0.53
C SER A 324 6.32 -12.71 1.95
N ALA A 325 6.89 -13.90 2.10
CA ALA A 325 7.34 -14.42 3.40
C ALA A 325 8.29 -15.61 3.20
N GLY A 326 9.21 -15.81 4.15
CA GLY A 326 9.95 -17.06 4.31
C GLY A 326 9.18 -18.04 5.20
N SER A 327 9.26 -19.34 4.89
CA SER A 327 8.73 -20.40 5.77
C SER A 327 9.81 -21.17 6.53
N GLY A 328 11.06 -20.73 6.43
CA GLY A 328 12.23 -21.49 6.87
C GLY A 328 12.61 -22.57 5.85
N GLU A 329 13.75 -23.23 6.10
CA GLU A 329 14.31 -24.27 5.25
C GLU A 329 13.31 -25.41 4.94
N PRO A 330 13.20 -25.89 3.68
CA PRO A 330 14.15 -25.69 2.59
C PRO A 330 13.82 -24.53 1.63
N GLU A 331 12.68 -23.85 1.78
CA GLU A 331 12.28 -22.76 0.89
C GLU A 331 12.67 -21.39 1.48
N GLY A 332 13.41 -20.59 0.72
CA GLY A 332 13.68 -19.20 1.08
C GLY A 332 12.43 -18.31 1.03
N GLU A 333 12.63 -17.00 0.93
CA GLU A 333 11.52 -16.05 0.83
C GLU A 333 10.78 -16.18 -0.51
N GLU A 334 9.47 -16.40 -0.45
CA GLU A 334 8.64 -16.70 -1.62
C GLU A 334 7.26 -16.03 -1.57
N LEU A 335 6.48 -16.17 -2.64
CA LEU A 335 5.15 -15.56 -2.73
C LEU A 335 4.08 -16.46 -2.08
N TRP A 336 3.33 -15.90 -1.12
CA TRP A 336 2.27 -16.58 -0.38
C TRP A 336 0.89 -16.01 -0.69
N ILE A 337 -0.14 -16.82 -0.46
CA ILE A 337 -1.54 -16.40 -0.59
C ILE A 337 -2.40 -16.95 0.53
N SER A 338 -3.33 -16.13 1.02
CA SER A 338 -4.35 -16.51 1.99
C SER A 338 -5.76 -16.19 1.50
N ASN A 339 -6.68 -17.14 1.67
CA ASN A 339 -8.13 -16.90 1.53
C ASN A 339 -8.82 -16.52 2.87
N GLY A 340 -8.05 -16.30 3.94
CA GLY A 340 -8.58 -16.04 5.29
C GLY A 340 -8.93 -17.27 6.10
N SER A 341 -8.30 -18.40 5.82
CA SER A 341 -8.37 -19.62 6.63
C SER A 341 -6.96 -20.18 6.87
N PRO A 342 -6.74 -20.94 7.97
CA PRO A 342 -5.48 -21.66 8.20
C PRO A 342 -5.13 -22.62 7.04
N PRO A 343 -3.90 -23.16 6.97
CA PRO A 343 -3.52 -24.15 5.96
C PRO A 343 -4.58 -25.24 5.76
N PRO A 344 -4.95 -25.56 4.50
CA PRO A 344 -4.31 -25.15 3.25
C PRO A 344 -4.78 -23.79 2.67
N GLY A 345 -5.66 -23.06 3.37
CA GLY A 345 -6.17 -21.76 2.94
C GLY A 345 -5.11 -20.66 2.87
N THR A 346 -4.08 -20.77 3.72
CA THR A 346 -2.86 -19.96 3.69
C THR A 346 -1.68 -20.83 3.27
N ARG A 347 -1.15 -20.58 2.06
CA ARG A 347 -0.22 -21.48 1.39
C ARG A 347 0.73 -20.74 0.44
N LEU A 348 1.84 -21.40 0.14
CA LEU A 348 2.77 -21.00 -0.89
C LEU A 348 2.05 -20.94 -2.24
N VAL A 349 2.31 -19.90 -3.03
CA VAL A 349 1.79 -19.79 -4.40
C VAL A 349 2.62 -20.68 -5.32
N ARG A 350 3.94 -20.51 -5.26
CA ARG A 350 4.96 -21.22 -6.01
C ARG A 350 6.32 -20.99 -5.33
N ASP A 351 7.13 -22.02 -5.27
CA ASP A 351 8.57 -21.92 -5.04
C ASP A 351 9.21 -21.46 -6.37
N ILE A 352 9.50 -20.17 -6.49
CA ILE A 352 10.01 -19.57 -7.74
C ILE A 352 11.49 -19.89 -7.89
N TRP A 353 12.28 -19.76 -6.83
CA TRP A 353 13.69 -20.17 -6.80
C TRP A 353 13.89 -21.33 -5.82
N PRO A 354 13.86 -22.58 -6.33
CA PRO A 354 13.98 -23.76 -5.47
C PRO A 354 15.22 -23.76 -4.60
N GLY A 355 15.00 -24.00 -3.31
CA GLY A 355 16.02 -24.11 -2.28
C GLY A 355 16.08 -22.91 -1.34
N PRO A 356 17.15 -22.82 -0.52
CA PRO A 356 17.21 -21.94 0.64
C PRO A 356 17.26 -20.45 0.29
N MET A 357 17.62 -20.09 -0.95
CA MET A 357 17.83 -18.70 -1.33
C MET A 357 16.51 -17.94 -1.48
N GLY A 358 15.46 -18.59 -2.00
CA GLY A 358 14.19 -17.94 -2.30
C GLY A 358 14.28 -16.90 -3.42
N SER A 359 13.13 -16.40 -3.84
CA SER A 359 13.02 -15.49 -4.99
C SER A 359 12.95 -13.99 -4.63
N SER A 360 12.94 -13.68 -3.33
CA SER A 360 12.75 -12.34 -2.74
C SER A 360 11.69 -11.49 -3.46
N PRO A 361 10.42 -11.94 -3.49
CA PRO A 361 9.35 -11.16 -4.08
C PRO A 361 9.20 -9.83 -3.34
N GLY A 362 9.17 -8.71 -4.05
CA GLY A 362 9.00 -7.41 -3.40
C GLY A 362 8.36 -6.37 -4.29
N SER A 363 7.94 -5.25 -3.68
CA SER A 363 7.20 -4.18 -4.35
C SER A 363 5.93 -4.71 -5.03
N LEU A 364 5.07 -5.41 -4.29
CA LEU A 364 3.86 -6.00 -4.84
C LEU A 364 2.84 -4.91 -5.21
N ALA A 365 2.26 -5.00 -6.40
CA ALA A 365 1.16 -4.16 -6.85
C ALA A 365 0.10 -4.95 -7.63
N VAL A 366 -1.17 -4.71 -7.32
CA VAL A 366 -2.29 -5.41 -7.97
C VAL A 366 -2.81 -4.61 -9.15
N LEU A 367 -2.77 -5.21 -10.34
CA LEU A 367 -3.33 -4.66 -11.57
C LEU A 367 -4.40 -5.61 -12.13
N GLY A 368 -5.66 -5.23 -11.97
CA GLY A 368 -6.81 -6.06 -12.31
C GLY A 368 -6.89 -7.30 -11.42
N SER A 369 -6.83 -8.49 -12.01
CA SER A 369 -6.88 -9.79 -11.31
C SER A 369 -5.50 -10.43 -11.09
N ARG A 370 -4.43 -9.65 -11.24
CA ARG A 370 -3.04 -10.11 -11.13
C ARG A 370 -2.24 -9.23 -10.19
N VAL A 371 -1.28 -9.82 -9.51
CA VAL A 371 -0.22 -9.13 -8.78
C VAL A 371 1.04 -9.10 -9.62
N PHE A 372 1.68 -7.94 -9.68
CA PHE A 372 2.99 -7.71 -10.27
C PHE A 372 3.97 -7.43 -9.13
N PHE A 373 5.19 -7.92 -9.27
CA PHE A 373 6.21 -7.84 -8.24
C PHE A 373 7.57 -8.07 -8.89
N ALA A 374 8.63 -7.74 -8.18
CA ALA A 374 9.97 -8.08 -8.61
C ALA A 374 10.48 -9.34 -7.89
N ALA A 375 11.14 -10.24 -8.62
CA ALA A 375 11.66 -11.51 -8.09
C ALA A 375 12.78 -12.06 -8.98
N ASN A 376 13.57 -12.99 -8.45
CA ASN A 376 14.63 -13.72 -9.16
C ASN A 376 14.38 -15.23 -9.04
N ASP A 377 14.49 -15.99 -10.13
CA ASP A 377 14.31 -17.46 -10.12
C ASP A 377 15.64 -18.24 -10.14
N GLY A 378 16.77 -17.55 -10.03
CA GLY A 378 18.10 -18.15 -10.06
C GLY A 378 18.52 -18.70 -11.42
N SER A 379 17.71 -18.51 -12.47
CA SER A 379 17.98 -19.05 -13.81
C SER A 379 19.06 -18.30 -14.59
N GLY A 380 19.47 -17.13 -14.09
CA GLY A 380 20.49 -16.27 -14.69
C GLY A 380 19.94 -15.00 -15.30
N ASP A 381 18.62 -14.81 -15.40
CA ASP A 381 17.97 -13.58 -15.91
C ASP A 381 17.99 -12.41 -14.91
N GLY A 382 18.45 -12.63 -13.68
CA GLY A 382 18.46 -11.61 -12.62
C GLY A 382 17.09 -11.35 -12.00
N ARG A 383 16.98 -10.24 -11.25
CA ARG A 383 15.75 -9.83 -10.57
C ARG A 383 14.91 -8.95 -11.49
N GLU A 384 13.79 -9.50 -11.94
CA GLU A 384 13.00 -8.98 -13.05
C GLU A 384 11.53 -8.73 -12.67
N LEU A 385 10.71 -8.29 -13.63
CA LEU A 385 9.27 -8.10 -13.42
C LEU A 385 8.52 -9.43 -13.56
N TRP A 386 7.86 -9.86 -12.49
CA TRP A 386 7.05 -11.08 -12.39
C TRP A 386 5.56 -10.78 -12.29
N VAL A 387 4.73 -11.80 -12.58
CA VAL A 387 3.28 -11.72 -12.43
C VAL A 387 2.72 -13.00 -11.81
N SER A 388 1.66 -12.87 -11.02
CA SER A 388 0.85 -13.99 -10.52
C SER A 388 -0.65 -13.66 -10.53
N ASN A 389 -1.49 -14.68 -10.69
CA ASN A 389 -2.93 -14.61 -10.41
C ASN A 389 -3.30 -15.32 -9.07
N GLY A 390 -2.29 -15.68 -8.28
CA GLY A 390 -2.43 -16.43 -7.03
C GLY A 390 -2.40 -17.96 -7.19
N THR A 391 -2.01 -18.48 -8.36
CA THR A 391 -1.76 -19.91 -8.60
C THR A 391 -0.33 -20.15 -9.07
N GLY A 392 0.20 -21.35 -8.82
CA GLY A 392 1.55 -21.69 -9.25
C GLY A 392 1.73 -21.62 -10.77
N ALA A 393 0.77 -22.16 -11.53
CA ALA A 393 0.78 -22.10 -13.00
C ALA A 393 0.66 -20.66 -13.55
N GLY A 394 -0.03 -19.76 -12.83
CA GLY A 394 -0.14 -18.36 -13.19
C GLY A 394 1.03 -17.49 -12.73
N THR A 395 1.99 -18.06 -11.99
CA THR A 395 3.16 -17.35 -11.44
C THR A 395 4.36 -17.58 -12.32
N ARG A 396 4.87 -16.52 -12.96
CA ARG A 396 5.93 -16.60 -13.97
C ARG A 396 6.58 -15.25 -14.22
N LEU A 397 7.79 -15.28 -14.78
CA LEU A 397 8.45 -14.10 -15.34
C LEU A 397 7.49 -13.39 -16.30
N PHE A 398 7.18 -12.15 -15.99
CA PHE A 398 6.29 -11.35 -16.81
C PHE A 398 7.05 -10.72 -17.96
N LYS A 399 8.22 -10.13 -17.70
CA LYS A 399 9.11 -9.59 -18.73
C LYS A 399 10.51 -9.43 -18.14
N ASP A 400 11.50 -9.94 -18.87
CA ASP A 400 12.90 -9.56 -18.72
C ASP A 400 13.05 -8.14 -19.32
N LEU A 401 13.28 -7.17 -18.44
CA LEU A 401 13.44 -5.75 -18.80
C LEU A 401 14.90 -5.41 -19.07
N ALA A 402 15.85 -6.05 -18.39
CA ALA A 402 17.28 -5.81 -18.53
C ALA A 402 17.96 -6.98 -19.27
N SER A 403 18.32 -6.75 -20.53
CA SER A 403 18.76 -7.84 -21.41
C SER A 403 19.91 -8.67 -20.84
N GLY A 404 19.77 -10.00 -20.92
CA GLY A 404 20.81 -10.94 -20.50
C GLY A 404 20.64 -11.33 -19.03
N GLY A 405 21.74 -11.40 -18.28
CA GLY A 405 21.69 -11.75 -16.86
C GLY A 405 21.81 -10.57 -15.89
N ALA A 406 21.48 -9.37 -16.36
CA ALA A 406 21.45 -8.17 -15.54
C ALA A 406 20.08 -8.08 -14.85
N SER A 407 20.04 -7.63 -13.60
CA SER A 407 18.78 -7.33 -12.92
C SER A 407 18.22 -5.97 -13.35
N SER A 408 16.93 -5.91 -13.66
CA SER A 408 16.19 -4.65 -13.83
C SER A 408 15.73 -4.03 -12.51
N ASP A 409 15.73 -4.82 -11.44
CA ASP A 409 15.35 -4.47 -10.06
C ASP A 409 14.07 -3.60 -9.96
N PRO A 410 12.92 -4.06 -10.50
CA PRO A 410 11.70 -3.26 -10.45
C PRO A 410 11.32 -2.93 -9.01
N ASN A 411 11.05 -1.66 -8.75
CA ASN A 411 10.70 -1.14 -7.44
C ASN A 411 9.71 0.03 -7.54
N ALA A 412 9.17 0.46 -6.39
CA ALA A 412 8.15 1.52 -6.30
C ALA A 412 6.93 1.25 -7.22
N LEU A 413 6.51 -0.02 -7.32
CA LEU A 413 5.37 -0.41 -8.14
C LEU A 413 4.07 0.19 -7.57
N ALA A 414 3.34 0.93 -8.41
CA ALA A 414 2.06 1.52 -8.07
C ALA A 414 1.04 1.25 -9.18
N SER A 415 -0.11 0.68 -8.80
CA SER A 415 -1.23 0.47 -9.71
C SER A 415 -2.20 1.64 -9.61
N ILE A 416 -2.30 2.42 -10.68
CA ILE A 416 -3.07 3.65 -10.75
C ILE A 416 -4.01 3.56 -11.94
N GLU A 417 -5.32 3.50 -11.68
CA GLU A 417 -6.38 3.50 -12.72
C GLU A 417 -6.16 2.49 -13.86
N GLY A 418 -5.71 1.28 -13.53
CA GLY A 418 -5.46 0.24 -14.54
C GLY A 418 -4.14 0.41 -15.30
N THR A 419 -3.20 1.20 -14.78
CA THR A 419 -1.83 1.33 -15.28
C THR A 419 -0.85 1.08 -14.14
N LEU A 420 0.14 0.22 -14.35
CA LEU A 420 1.24 0.04 -13.42
C LEU A 420 2.34 1.05 -13.73
N PHE A 421 2.77 1.81 -12.72
CA PHE A 421 3.92 2.71 -12.75
C PHE A 421 5.00 2.14 -11.84
N PHE A 422 6.27 2.23 -12.25
CA PHE A 422 7.38 1.69 -11.47
C PHE A 422 8.73 2.24 -11.92
N SER A 423 9.75 1.98 -11.12
CA SER A 423 11.15 2.28 -11.38
C SER A 423 11.88 0.99 -11.76
N ALA A 424 12.68 1.01 -12.83
CA ALA A 424 13.52 -0.12 -13.26
C ALA A 424 14.63 0.36 -14.21
N THR A 425 15.66 -0.46 -14.42
CA THR A 425 16.67 -0.29 -15.48
C THR A 425 16.43 -1.26 -16.64
N ASP A 426 16.82 -0.88 -17.87
CA ASP A 426 16.87 -1.78 -19.04
C ASP A 426 18.26 -2.44 -19.23
N GLY A 427 19.15 -2.30 -18.24
CA GLY A 427 20.54 -2.76 -18.31
C GLY A 427 21.49 -1.82 -19.08
N VAL A 428 20.97 -0.74 -19.68
CA VAL A 428 21.74 0.27 -20.42
C VAL A 428 21.66 1.65 -19.75
N HIS A 429 20.46 2.06 -19.36
CA HIS A 429 20.16 3.26 -18.59
C HIS A 429 20.10 2.93 -17.10
N GLY A 430 20.22 3.93 -16.21
CA GLY A 430 19.96 3.72 -14.78
C GLY A 430 18.47 3.44 -14.50
N PHE A 431 18.06 3.54 -13.23
CA PHE A 431 16.64 3.43 -12.91
C PHE A 431 15.88 4.61 -13.47
N GLU A 432 14.88 4.32 -14.28
CA GLU A 432 14.05 5.30 -14.98
C GLU A 432 12.57 4.97 -14.79
N PRO A 433 11.65 5.89 -15.14
CA PRO A 433 10.22 5.61 -14.96
C PRO A 433 9.69 4.68 -16.05
N TRP A 434 8.95 3.65 -15.65
CA TRP A 434 8.32 2.66 -16.53
C TRP A 434 6.81 2.62 -16.33
N VAL A 435 6.12 2.13 -17.36
CA VAL A 435 4.68 1.92 -17.34
C VAL A 435 4.30 0.57 -17.93
N SER A 436 3.19 0.00 -17.46
CA SER A 436 2.56 -1.18 -18.04
C SER A 436 1.04 -1.07 -18.01
N ASP A 437 0.38 -1.43 -19.10
CA ASP A 437 -1.07 -1.70 -19.16
C ASP A 437 -1.41 -3.15 -18.74
N GLY A 438 -0.41 -3.89 -18.24
CA GLY A 438 -0.52 -5.30 -17.88
C GLY A 438 -0.28 -6.26 -19.05
N THR A 439 0.14 -5.77 -20.22
CA THR A 439 0.59 -6.57 -21.37
C THR A 439 2.10 -6.43 -21.60
N ARG A 440 2.76 -7.46 -22.17
CA ARG A 440 4.21 -7.40 -22.45
C ARG A 440 4.58 -6.28 -23.43
N SER A 441 3.71 -6.00 -24.41
CA SER A 441 3.87 -4.94 -25.41
C SER A 441 3.60 -3.54 -24.84
N GLY A 442 2.66 -3.41 -23.90
CA GLY A 442 2.39 -2.14 -23.23
C GLY A 442 3.37 -1.81 -22.11
N THR A 443 4.24 -2.74 -21.74
CA THR A 443 5.30 -2.55 -20.74
C THR A 443 6.53 -1.91 -21.34
N LYS A 444 6.81 -0.66 -20.98
CA LYS A 444 7.85 0.15 -21.62
C LYS A 444 8.40 1.22 -20.67
N GLN A 445 9.67 1.54 -20.86
CA GLN A 445 10.30 2.71 -20.27
C GLN A 445 9.63 3.97 -20.85
N LEU A 446 9.41 4.96 -20.00
CA LEU A 446 9.11 6.31 -20.42
C LEU A 446 10.41 6.99 -20.89
N ARG A 447 10.32 8.24 -21.32
CA ARG A 447 11.53 8.99 -21.66
C ARG A 447 12.35 9.16 -20.38
N GLY A 448 13.59 8.65 -20.41
CA GLY A 448 14.53 8.81 -19.30
C GLY A 448 14.73 10.28 -18.91
N LEU A 449 14.89 10.51 -17.62
CA LEU A 449 15.04 11.83 -17.02
C LEU A 449 16.52 12.18 -16.84
N ALA A 450 17.33 11.23 -16.39
CA ALA A 450 18.76 11.43 -16.21
C ALA A 450 19.53 11.25 -17.53
N ARG A 451 20.70 11.90 -17.66
CA ARG A 451 21.52 11.82 -18.88
C ARG A 451 22.32 10.51 -18.95
N GLY A 452 22.29 9.88 -20.12
CA GLY A 452 23.14 8.71 -20.41
C GLY A 452 22.74 7.50 -19.54
N SER A 453 23.73 6.87 -18.90
CA SER A 453 23.53 5.72 -18.01
C SER A 453 23.27 6.10 -16.56
N ALA A 454 23.09 7.39 -16.25
CA ALA A 454 22.73 7.83 -14.92
C ALA A 454 21.32 7.36 -14.55
N SER A 455 21.04 7.31 -13.25
CA SER A 455 19.75 6.87 -12.70
C SER A 455 18.95 8.08 -12.25
N SER A 456 17.67 8.13 -12.63
CA SER A 456 16.73 9.10 -12.06
C SER A 456 16.04 8.62 -10.78
N SER A 457 16.09 7.30 -10.54
CA SER A 457 15.58 6.64 -9.33
C SER A 457 14.19 7.17 -8.94
N PRO A 458 13.18 7.07 -9.83
CA PRO A 458 11.85 7.57 -9.56
C PRO A 458 11.19 6.80 -8.42
N ARG A 459 10.46 7.48 -7.54
CA ARG A 459 9.75 6.89 -6.40
C ARG A 459 8.46 7.64 -6.08
N ASP A 460 7.63 7.03 -5.24
CA ASP A 460 6.41 7.65 -4.69
C ASP A 460 5.38 8.04 -5.76
N PHE A 461 5.10 7.12 -6.71
CA PHE A 461 4.09 7.34 -7.74
C PHE A 461 2.69 7.49 -7.13
N VAL A 462 2.12 8.69 -7.23
CA VAL A 462 0.81 9.02 -6.66
C VAL A 462 -0.01 9.78 -7.70
N ARG A 463 -1.27 9.42 -7.86
CA ARG A 463 -2.20 10.21 -8.66
C ARG A 463 -2.96 11.20 -7.81
N SER A 464 -2.97 12.45 -8.22
CA SER A 464 -3.91 13.45 -7.71
C SER A 464 -4.46 14.29 -8.86
N GLY A 465 -5.77 14.54 -8.83
CA GLY A 465 -6.46 15.17 -9.96
C GLY A 465 -6.22 14.40 -11.26
N TRP A 466 -5.56 15.06 -12.21
CA TRP A 466 -5.32 14.55 -13.55
C TRP A 466 -3.87 14.16 -13.83
N ASP A 467 -2.98 14.21 -12.86
CA ASP A 467 -1.58 13.86 -13.09
C ASP A 467 -1.13 12.74 -12.16
N VAL A 468 -0.17 11.96 -12.65
CA VAL A 468 0.61 11.04 -11.81
C VAL A 468 1.91 11.75 -11.46
N PHE A 469 2.12 11.97 -10.18
CA PHE A 469 3.28 12.61 -9.59
C PHE A 469 4.26 11.57 -9.08
N PHE A 470 5.54 11.93 -9.04
CA PHE A 470 6.61 11.14 -8.44
C PHE A 470 7.84 12.04 -8.22
N SER A 471 8.75 11.64 -7.34
CA SER A 471 10.03 12.32 -7.18
C SER A 471 11.12 11.61 -7.98
N ALA A 472 12.01 12.37 -8.62
CA ALA A 472 13.13 11.82 -9.41
C ALA A 472 14.24 12.86 -9.57
N ASP A 473 15.45 12.37 -9.83
CA ASP A 473 16.66 13.17 -10.06
C ASP A 473 17.03 13.19 -11.55
N ASP A 474 17.21 14.35 -12.17
CA ASP A 474 17.64 14.43 -13.58
C ASP A 474 19.17 14.53 -13.74
N GLY A 475 19.91 14.57 -12.62
CA GLY A 475 21.36 14.75 -12.58
C GLY A 475 21.81 16.20 -12.80
N GLU A 476 20.88 17.16 -12.90
CA GLU A 476 21.17 18.59 -13.09
C GLU A 476 20.60 19.44 -11.95
N THR A 477 19.34 19.23 -11.59
CA THR A 477 18.61 19.97 -10.54
C THR A 477 18.43 19.15 -9.26
N GLY A 478 19.14 18.03 -9.13
CA GLY A 478 18.90 17.08 -8.04
C GLY A 478 17.48 16.50 -8.08
N ARG A 479 17.03 15.95 -6.95
CA ARG A 479 15.71 15.33 -6.83
C ARG A 479 14.61 16.37 -6.72
N GLU A 480 13.70 16.35 -7.68
CA GLU A 480 12.58 17.28 -7.80
C GLU A 480 11.25 16.57 -8.02
N LEU A 481 10.15 17.34 -8.03
CA LEU A 481 8.80 16.82 -8.26
C LEU A 481 8.50 16.79 -9.76
N TRP A 482 8.12 15.61 -10.25
CA TRP A 482 7.76 15.36 -11.63
C TRP A 482 6.30 14.96 -11.75
N ALA A 483 5.69 15.25 -12.89
CA ALA A 483 4.34 14.84 -13.21
C ALA A 483 4.20 14.30 -14.64
N LEU A 484 3.30 13.33 -14.79
CA LEU A 484 2.86 12.79 -16.06
C LEU A 484 1.38 13.15 -16.28
N PRO A 485 1.06 13.86 -17.38
CA PRO A 485 -0.33 14.08 -17.75
C PRO A 485 -1.07 12.76 -17.99
N PHE A 486 -2.08 12.49 -17.16
CA PHE A 486 -2.81 11.23 -17.14
C PHE A 486 -4.31 11.49 -17.15
N ARG A 487 -4.95 11.38 -18.32
CA ARG A 487 -6.31 11.86 -18.55
C ARG A 487 -7.28 10.72 -18.79
N PRO A 488 -8.60 10.93 -18.64
CA PRO A 488 -9.57 9.99 -19.19
C PRO A 488 -9.29 9.73 -20.67
N LYS A 489 -9.52 8.50 -21.11
CA LYS A 489 -9.22 8.07 -22.47
C LYS A 489 -9.91 8.96 -23.50
N GLY A 490 -9.14 9.52 -24.43
CA GLY A 490 -9.59 10.45 -25.46
C GLY A 490 -9.46 11.93 -25.12
N GLU A 491 -9.08 12.30 -23.89
CA GLU A 491 -9.07 13.70 -23.44
C GLU A 491 -7.69 14.38 -23.52
N CYS A 492 -6.66 13.67 -23.96
CA CYS A 492 -5.30 14.22 -24.06
C CYS A 492 -5.16 15.39 -25.05
N GLU A 493 -6.03 15.49 -26.05
CA GLU A 493 -5.98 16.54 -27.08
C GLU A 493 -6.80 17.78 -26.69
N HIS A 494 -7.82 17.66 -25.83
CA HIS A 494 -8.71 18.77 -25.47
C HIS A 494 -8.07 19.85 -24.58
N HIS A 495 -6.95 19.54 -23.91
CA HIS A 495 -6.28 20.48 -23.01
C HIS A 495 -5.06 21.21 -23.61
N ARG A 496 -4.70 20.98 -24.88
CA ARG A 496 -3.64 21.76 -25.54
C ARG A 496 -4.10 23.15 -26.01
N GLY A 497 -5.40 23.45 -25.93
CA GLY A 497 -6.01 24.65 -26.52
C GLY A 497 -6.57 25.69 -25.54
N ALA A 498 -6.40 25.52 -24.23
CA ALA A 498 -6.87 26.47 -23.22
C ALA A 498 -5.72 26.86 -22.28
N HIS A 499 -4.85 27.73 -22.77
CA HIS A 499 -3.88 28.48 -21.97
C HIS A 499 -4.06 29.97 -22.26
#